data_AF-A0A7Y9SPB0-F1
#
_entry.id   AF-A0A7Y9SPB0-F1
#
_cell.length_a   1.000
_cell.length_b   1.000
_cell.length_c   1.000
_cell.angle_alpha   90.00
_cell.angle_beta   90.00
_cell.angle_gamma   90.00
#
_symmetry.space_group_name_H-M   'P 1'
#
loop_
_entity.id
_entity.type
_entity.pdbx_description
1 polymer ?
#
loop_
_entity_poly.entity_id
_entity_poly.type
_entity_poly.pdbx_seq_one_letter_code
_entity_poly.pdbx_strand_id
1 'polypeptide(L)'
;MKTLSGALLGLAGLAAGLSPVAKAADQVMNPADVIEGMGERVPPGKKNVSLSPLFKAYTFEKAGLKFVQINSLQDDVITVIVVTPGAESRLPIGSAAAQPLLVLKDDAAS
;
A
#
# COMPACT_ATOMS: atom_id res chain seq x y z
N MET A 1 45.53 -52.57 27.21
CA MET A 1 44.65 -53.41 26.37
C MET A 1 43.79 -52.49 25.52
N LYS A 2 43.65 -52.81 24.24
CA LYS A 2 42.91 -52.08 23.19
C LYS A 2 41.42 -51.92 23.54
N THR A 3 40.82 -50.80 23.13
CA THR A 3 39.66 -50.76 22.22
C THR A 3 39.49 -49.36 21.62
N LEU A 4 39.51 -49.30 20.28
CA LEU A 4 38.95 -48.20 19.49
C LEU A 4 37.43 -48.17 19.68
N SER A 5 36.82 -46.98 19.71
CA SER A 5 35.42 -46.83 19.34
C SER A 5 35.24 -45.50 18.62
N GLY A 6 34.97 -45.58 17.32
CA GLY A 6 34.62 -44.43 16.51
C GLY A 6 33.19 -43.96 16.77
N ALA A 7 32.95 -42.68 16.52
CA ALA A 7 31.65 -42.17 16.14
C ALA A 7 31.87 -40.93 15.26
N LEU A 8 31.76 -41.13 13.95
CA LEU A 8 31.38 -40.12 12.98
C LEU A 8 29.95 -39.68 13.30
N LEU A 9 29.65 -38.37 13.24
CA LEU A 9 28.36 -37.70 12.94
C LEU A 9 28.54 -36.25 13.43
N GLY A 10 28.71 -35.24 12.58
CA GLY A 10 27.98 -34.93 11.37
C GLY A 10 27.31 -33.57 11.62
N LEU A 11 27.82 -32.51 10.99
CA LEU A 11 27.32 -31.13 11.11
C LEU A 11 25.80 -31.09 10.86
N ALA A 12 25.02 -30.63 11.84
CA ALA A 12 23.63 -30.22 11.60
C ALA A 12 23.61 -28.73 11.24
N GLY A 13 23.30 -28.46 9.98
CA GLY A 13 23.31 -27.14 9.37
C GLY A 13 22.27 -26.17 9.94
N LEU A 14 22.68 -24.90 10.00
CA LEU A 14 21.86 -23.73 10.25
C LEU A 14 20.90 -23.55 9.07
N ALA A 15 19.66 -24.04 9.15
CA ALA A 15 18.64 -23.78 8.16
C ALA A 15 18.06 -22.37 8.38
N ALA A 16 18.75 -21.35 7.88
CA ALA A 16 18.20 -20.01 7.75
C ALA A 16 17.05 -20.07 6.73
N GLY A 17 15.81 -19.99 7.23
CA GLY A 17 14.62 -19.84 6.40
C GLY A 17 14.67 -18.51 5.65
N LEU A 18 15.23 -18.53 4.45
CA LEU A 18 15.10 -17.44 3.48
C LEU A 18 13.67 -17.48 2.93
N SER A 19 12.75 -16.77 3.58
CA SER A 19 11.47 -16.45 2.98
C SER A 19 11.74 -15.72 1.64
N PRO A 20 11.19 -16.18 0.51
CA PRO A 20 11.37 -15.47 -0.74
C PRO A 20 10.69 -14.11 -0.60
N VAL A 21 11.50 -13.03 -0.61
CA VAL A 21 11.00 -11.69 -0.86
C VAL A 21 10.47 -11.73 -2.29
N ALA A 22 9.15 -11.88 -2.43
CA ALA A 22 8.50 -11.75 -3.72
C ALA A 22 8.82 -10.33 -4.23
N LYS A 23 9.75 -10.26 -5.18
CA LYS A 23 10.08 -9.01 -5.85
C LYS A 23 8.83 -8.63 -6.63
N ALA A 24 8.11 -7.61 -6.18
CA ALA A 24 7.04 -7.01 -6.96
C ALA A 24 7.62 -6.71 -8.35
N ALA A 25 7.07 -7.34 -9.38
CA ALA A 25 7.49 -7.06 -10.75
C ALA A 25 7.25 -5.57 -10.99
N ASP A 26 8.23 -4.87 -11.56
CA ASP A 26 8.05 -3.49 -12.00
C ASP A 26 6.94 -3.51 -13.06
N GLN A 27 5.71 -3.23 -12.64
CA GLN A 27 4.62 -3.05 -13.57
C GLN A 27 4.91 -1.74 -14.31
N VAL A 28 5.25 -1.84 -15.58
CA VAL A 28 5.32 -0.68 -16.46
C VAL A 28 3.90 -0.13 -16.57
N MET A 29 3.62 0.92 -15.78
CA MET A 29 2.34 1.63 -15.88
C MET A 29 2.19 2.21 -17.28
N ASN A 30 1.05 1.97 -17.92
CA ASN A 30 0.69 2.68 -19.12
C ASN A 30 0.53 4.17 -18.78
N PRO A 31 1.21 5.11 -19.46
CA PRO A 31 1.06 6.53 -19.19
C PRO A 31 -0.39 7.01 -19.28
N ALA A 32 -1.22 6.35 -20.09
CA ALA A 32 -2.65 6.65 -20.19
C ALA A 32 -3.43 6.37 -18.89
N ASP A 33 -2.91 5.53 -18.00
CA ASP A 33 -3.56 5.18 -16.73
C ASP A 33 -3.13 6.10 -15.57
N VAL A 34 -2.14 6.97 -15.80
CA VAL A 34 -1.70 7.96 -14.81
C VAL A 34 -2.78 9.02 -14.60
N ILE A 35 -3.03 9.36 -13.34
CA ILE A 35 -3.82 10.53 -12.94
C ILE A 35 -2.83 11.62 -12.54
N GLU A 36 -2.70 12.64 -13.39
CA GLU A 36 -1.72 13.72 -13.20
C GLU A 36 -1.88 14.43 -11.84
N GLY A 37 -0.77 14.61 -11.12
CA GLY A 37 -0.72 15.22 -9.79
C GLY A 37 -1.15 14.31 -8.63
N MET A 38 -1.77 13.16 -8.87
CA MET A 38 -2.19 12.25 -7.81
C MET A 38 -0.97 11.53 -7.21
N GLY A 39 -0.88 11.49 -5.88
CA GLY A 39 0.28 11.00 -5.13
C GLY A 39 1.32 12.09 -4.86
N GLU A 40 1.18 13.28 -5.44
CA GLU A 40 2.08 14.40 -5.16
C GLU A 40 1.68 15.13 -3.88
N ARG A 41 2.69 15.70 -3.20
CA ARG A 41 2.49 16.49 -1.96
C ARG A 41 1.67 17.75 -2.21
N VAL A 42 1.96 18.45 -3.31
CA VAL A 42 1.24 19.65 -3.73
C VAL A 42 0.87 19.47 -5.19
N PRO A 43 -0.31 18.90 -5.48
CA PRO A 43 -0.68 18.58 -6.85
C PRO A 43 -0.77 19.85 -7.73
N PRO A 44 -0.08 19.91 -8.87
CA PRO A 44 -0.02 21.10 -9.72
C PRO A 44 -1.41 21.46 -10.25
N GLY A 45 -1.75 22.75 -10.19
CA GLY A 45 -3.04 23.26 -10.67
C GLY A 45 -4.26 22.85 -9.84
N LYS A 46 -4.11 22.08 -8.75
CA LYS A 46 -5.21 21.70 -7.85
C LYS A 46 -5.30 22.67 -6.67
N LYS A 47 -6.54 22.96 -6.26
CA LYS A 47 -6.84 23.74 -5.06
C LYS A 47 -7.24 22.81 -3.93
N ASN A 48 -6.87 23.17 -2.69
CA ASN A 48 -7.40 22.50 -1.51
C ASN A 48 -8.92 22.74 -1.44
N VAL A 49 -9.70 21.67 -1.40
CA VAL A 49 -11.17 21.71 -1.27
C VAL A 49 -11.65 21.40 0.15
N SER A 50 -10.74 21.08 1.07
CA SER A 50 -11.07 20.85 2.47
C SER A 50 -11.43 22.14 3.18
N LEU A 51 -12.54 22.13 3.92
CA LEU A 51 -12.89 23.18 4.90
C LEU A 51 -12.32 22.88 6.30
N SER A 52 -11.74 21.70 6.50
CA SER A 52 -11.17 21.29 7.78
C SER A 52 -9.81 21.97 7.99
N PRO A 53 -9.54 22.49 9.20
CA PRO A 53 -8.22 23.00 9.55
C PRO A 53 -7.21 21.88 9.84
N LEU A 54 -7.61 20.61 9.77
CA LEU A 54 -6.78 19.46 10.18
C LEU A 54 -6.11 18.75 9.00
N PHE A 55 -6.61 18.91 7.78
CA PHE A 55 -6.10 18.24 6.59
C PHE A 55 -6.41 19.03 5.32
N LYS A 56 -5.63 18.78 4.29
CA LYS A 56 -5.89 19.28 2.93
C LYS A 56 -6.51 18.15 2.11
N ALA A 57 -7.42 18.50 1.21
CA ALA A 57 -8.06 17.54 0.31
C ALA A 57 -7.97 18.04 -1.13
N TYR A 58 -7.64 17.13 -2.04
CA TYR A 58 -7.54 17.41 -3.48
C TYR A 58 -8.39 16.41 -4.25
N THR A 59 -9.06 16.88 -5.30
CA THR A 59 -9.96 16.04 -6.12
C THR A 59 -9.38 15.77 -7.50
N PHE A 60 -9.52 14.52 -7.93
CA PHE A 60 -9.09 14.05 -9.24
C PHE A 60 -10.22 13.26 -9.88
N GLU A 61 -10.20 13.19 -11.20
CA GLU A 61 -11.19 12.45 -11.98
C GLU A 61 -10.51 11.70 -13.12
N LYS A 62 -10.87 10.44 -13.31
CA LYS A 62 -10.39 9.60 -14.41
C LYS A 62 -11.44 8.54 -14.72
N ALA A 63 -11.77 8.37 -15.99
CA ALA A 63 -12.73 7.36 -16.46
C ALA A 63 -14.08 7.40 -15.70
N GLY A 64 -14.58 8.61 -15.37
CA GLY A 64 -15.83 8.80 -14.63
C GLY A 64 -15.77 8.48 -13.14
N LEU A 65 -14.60 8.10 -12.61
CA LEU A 65 -14.38 7.89 -11.18
C LEU A 65 -13.77 9.14 -10.56
N LYS A 66 -14.28 9.52 -9.38
CA LYS A 66 -13.76 10.63 -8.59
C LYS A 66 -12.86 10.08 -7.48
N PHE A 67 -11.70 10.69 -7.33
CA PHE A 67 -10.72 10.37 -6.30
C PHE A 67 -10.51 11.58 -5.41
N VAL A 68 -10.40 11.34 -4.10
CA VAL A 68 -10.07 12.35 -3.11
C VAL A 68 -8.76 11.95 -2.45
N GLN A 69 -7.72 12.75 -2.69
CA GLN A 69 -6.47 12.63 -1.97
C GLN A 69 -6.53 13.47 -0.70
N ILE A 70 -6.17 12.87 0.43
CA ILE A 70 -6.08 13.53 1.73
C ILE A 70 -4.61 13.68 2.08
N ASN A 71 -4.21 14.92 2.37
CA ASN A 71 -2.87 15.27 2.82
C ASN A 71 -2.91 15.84 4.25
N SER A 72 -1.80 15.68 4.97
CA SER A 72 -1.54 16.41 6.21
C SER A 72 -1.43 17.92 5.93
N LEU A 73 -1.40 18.73 7.00
CA LEU A 73 -1.15 20.17 6.87
C LEU A 73 0.25 20.47 6.31
N GLN A 74 1.19 19.54 6.50
CA GLN A 74 2.57 19.57 5.98
C GLN A 74 2.68 18.99 4.55
N ASP A 75 1.55 18.80 3.87
CA ASP A 75 1.46 18.29 2.50
C ASP A 75 1.91 16.83 2.33
N ASP A 76 2.02 16.06 3.42
CA ASP A 76 2.30 14.64 3.33
C ASP A 76 1.04 13.90 2.87
N VAL A 77 1.15 13.10 1.81
CA VAL A 77 0.03 12.29 1.34
C VAL A 77 -0.28 11.22 2.38
N ILE A 78 -1.52 11.23 2.88
CA ILE A 78 -1.99 10.25 3.86
C ILE A 78 -2.64 9.08 3.14
N THR A 79 -3.57 9.37 2.22
CA THR A 79 -4.32 8.35 1.48
C THR A 79 -5.05 8.96 0.29
N VAL A 80 -5.47 8.09 -0.64
CA VAL A 80 -6.50 8.42 -1.63
C VAL A 80 -7.74 7.57 -1.38
N ILE A 81 -8.92 8.13 -1.61
CA ILE A 81 -10.21 7.44 -1.50
C ILE A 81 -10.92 7.57 -2.85
N VAL A 82 -11.45 6.47 -3.37
CA VAL A 82 -12.38 6.49 -4.49
C VAL A 82 -13.77 6.81 -3.96
N VAL A 83 -14.40 7.84 -4.52
CA VAL A 83 -15.76 8.22 -4.19
C VAL A 83 -16.69 7.50 -5.16
N THR A 84 -17.34 6.44 -4.68
CA THR A 84 -18.38 5.71 -5.42
C THR A 84 -19.66 5.72 -4.59
N PRO A 85 -20.84 6.03 -5.17
CA PRO A 85 -22.08 5.96 -4.42
C PRO A 85 -22.29 4.55 -3.83
N GLY A 86 -22.48 4.47 -2.51
CA GLY A 86 -22.74 3.21 -1.80
C GLY A 86 -21.53 2.34 -1.49
N ALA A 87 -20.30 2.74 -1.86
CA ALA A 87 -19.09 1.99 -1.52
C ALA A 87 -17.90 2.92 -1.27
N GLU A 88 -17.18 2.69 -0.17
CA GLU A 88 -15.92 3.37 0.10
C GLU A 88 -14.75 2.45 -0.26
N SER A 89 -13.84 2.93 -1.11
CA SER A 89 -12.60 2.23 -1.42
C SER A 89 -11.40 3.13 -1.16
N ARG A 90 -10.43 2.62 -0.41
CA ARG A 90 -9.22 3.36 -0.03
C ARG A 90 -8.02 2.82 -0.80
N LEU A 91 -7.31 3.71 -1.49
CA LEU A 91 -6.04 3.38 -2.12
C LEU A 91 -4.91 3.59 -1.10
N PRO A 92 -4.11 2.55 -0.81
CA PRO A 92 -2.98 2.62 0.10
C PRO A 92 -1.83 3.41 -0.56
N ILE A 93 -1.92 4.74 -0.51
CA ILE A 93 -0.95 5.70 -1.05
C ILE A 93 -0.44 6.57 0.09
N GLY A 94 0.85 6.89 0.09
CA GLY A 94 1.46 7.70 1.14
C GLY A 94 1.60 6.93 2.45
N SER A 95 1.34 7.56 3.60
CA SER A 95 1.50 6.89 4.90
C SER A 95 0.55 5.71 5.11
N ALA A 96 -0.61 5.69 4.45
CA ALA A 96 -1.52 4.55 4.44
C ALA A 96 -0.99 3.33 3.67
N ALA A 97 0.02 3.50 2.80
CA ALA A 97 0.61 2.39 2.06
C ALA A 97 1.23 1.33 2.98
N ALA A 98 1.65 1.72 4.18
CA ALA A 98 2.21 0.83 5.19
C ALA A 98 1.14 0.08 6.01
N GLN A 99 -0.15 0.39 5.83
CA GLN A 99 -1.23 -0.21 6.61
C GLN A 99 -1.87 -1.38 5.82
N PRO A 100 -2.02 -2.56 6.43
CA PRO A 100 -2.71 -3.68 5.77
C PRO A 100 -4.19 -3.32 5.57
N LEU A 101 -4.70 -3.58 4.36
CA LEU A 101 -6.12 -3.42 4.04
C LEU A 101 -6.90 -4.59 4.64
N LEU A 102 -7.74 -4.33 5.64
CA LEU A 102 -8.60 -5.34 6.24
C LEU A 102 -9.81 -5.57 5.33
N VAL A 103 -9.84 -6.72 4.65
CA VAL A 103 -11.03 -7.17 3.92
C VAL A 103 -11.98 -7.83 4.92
N LEU A 104 -13.07 -7.14 5.24
CA LEU A 104 -14.16 -7.74 6.01
C LEU A 104 -15.01 -8.56 5.06
N LYS A 105 -15.04 -9.88 5.24
CA LYS A 105 -16.05 -10.75 4.62
C LYS A 105 -17.29 -10.70 5.49
N ASP A 106 -18.42 -10.28 4.93
CA ASP A 106 -19.72 -10.55 5.53
C ASP A 106 -20.08 -12.02 5.28
N ASP A 107 -19.64 -12.90 6.17
CA ASP A 107 -20.16 -14.27 6.26
C ASP A 107 -21.47 -14.26 7.08
N ALA A 108 -22.50 -13.56 6.59
CA ALA A 108 -23.83 -13.57 7.21
C ALA A 108 -24.95 -13.13 6.25
N ALA A 109 -25.32 -14.02 5.33
CA ALA A 109 -26.70 -14.11 4.83
C ALA A 109 -26.93 -15.57 4.37
N SER A 110 -27.22 -16.44 5.33
CA SER A 110 -27.87 -17.74 5.09
C SER A 110 -29.37 -17.56 5.20
#